data_AF-A0A965S478-F1
#
_entry.id   AF-A0A965S478-F1
#
_cell.length_a   1.000
_cell.length_b   1.000
_cell.length_c   1.000
_cell.angle_alpha   90.00
_cell.angle_beta   90.00
_cell.angle_gamma   90.00
#
_symmetry.space_group_name_H-M   'P 1'
#
loop_
_entity.id
_entity.type
_entity.pdbx_description
1 polymer ?
#
loop_
_entity_poly.entity_id
_entity_poly.type
_entity_poly.pdbx_seq_one_letter_code
_entity_poly.pdbx_strand_id
1 'polypeptide(L)'
;MATKIFLNPRLTRADNRVECEKGFNNNERVFMNDAVLFGSIFTVVVAAVCAFAWFHVYRGVHDSLSNAKVGSVYNFKYLQPVTDVPERFMAKVISVQTFTDDYLGLLNRKSRYRRNDPEFQRSRNLVTAQTFDGKIRNFYAERTSDVRRPLLGAVVFKTGLANLLF
;
A
#
# COMPACT_ATOMS: atom_id res chain seq x y z
N MET A 1 1.80 -107.33 -24.57
CA MET A 1 1.02 -107.09 -23.33
C MET A 1 1.36 -105.69 -22.81
N ALA A 2 0.40 -105.07 -22.13
CA ALA A 2 0.12 -103.64 -22.14
C ALA A 2 1.08 -102.72 -21.38
N THR A 3 1.27 -101.53 -21.98
CA THR A 3 1.65 -100.24 -21.39
C THR A 3 0.74 -99.85 -20.22
N LYS A 4 1.29 -99.27 -19.14
CA LYS A 4 0.67 -98.11 -18.46
C LYS A 4 1.73 -97.25 -17.76
N ILE A 5 1.83 -96.03 -18.26
CA ILE A 5 2.38 -94.84 -17.61
C ILE A 5 1.39 -94.44 -16.50
N PHE A 6 1.89 -94.07 -15.32
CA PHE A 6 1.13 -93.33 -14.33
C PHE A 6 1.99 -92.18 -13.79
N LEU A 7 1.66 -90.97 -14.24
CA LEU A 7 1.97 -89.71 -13.57
C LEU A 7 1.17 -89.62 -12.27
N ASN A 8 1.76 -89.04 -11.23
CA ASN A 8 1.01 -88.42 -10.14
C ASN A 8 1.71 -87.11 -9.73
N PRO A 9 0.95 -86.10 -9.29
CA PRO A 9 1.19 -84.70 -9.57
C PRO A 9 1.44 -83.94 -8.25
N ARG A 10 1.38 -82.61 -8.33
CA ARG A 10 1.31 -81.63 -7.24
C ARG A 10 2.63 -80.93 -6.91
N LEU A 11 2.97 -80.01 -7.82
CA LEU A 11 3.04 -78.57 -7.53
C LEU A 11 2.70 -78.19 -6.08
N THR A 12 3.72 -78.05 -5.24
CA THR A 12 3.60 -77.33 -3.96
C THR A 12 3.94 -75.86 -4.20
N ARG A 13 2.86 -75.11 -4.45
CA ARG A 13 2.63 -73.71 -4.06
C ARG A 13 3.88 -72.82 -3.97
N ALA A 14 4.26 -72.23 -5.10
CA ALA A 14 5.10 -71.03 -5.09
C ALA A 14 4.36 -69.92 -4.32
N ASP A 15 5.00 -69.40 -3.28
CA ASP A 15 4.54 -68.26 -2.51
C ASP A 15 4.64 -67.01 -3.38
N ASN A 16 3.56 -66.70 -4.12
CA ASN A 16 3.45 -65.47 -4.90
C ASN A 16 3.06 -64.31 -3.98
N ARG A 17 3.94 -63.93 -3.06
CA ARG A 17 3.83 -62.64 -2.37
C ARG A 17 4.37 -61.57 -3.31
N VAL A 18 3.48 -60.97 -4.11
CA VAL A 18 3.78 -59.75 -4.85
C VAL A 18 3.96 -58.65 -3.81
N GLU A 19 5.19 -58.35 -3.43
CA GLU A 19 5.51 -57.11 -2.74
C GLU A 19 5.20 -55.96 -3.70
N CYS A 20 4.04 -55.36 -3.50
CA CYS A 20 3.70 -54.10 -4.13
C CYS A 20 4.58 -53.04 -3.44
N GLU A 21 5.83 -52.89 -3.88
CA GLU A 21 6.63 -51.72 -3.53
C GLU A 21 5.77 -50.50 -3.92
N LYS A 22 5.32 -49.75 -2.92
CA LYS A 22 4.82 -48.39 -3.13
C LYS A 22 6.02 -47.56 -3.60
N GLY A 23 6.36 -47.71 -4.87
CA GLY A 23 7.28 -46.84 -5.58
C GLY A 23 6.64 -45.47 -5.63
N PHE A 24 6.89 -44.66 -4.60
CA PHE A 24 6.56 -43.25 -4.63
C PHE A 24 7.40 -42.64 -5.74
N ASN A 25 6.75 -42.41 -6.88
CA ASN A 25 7.39 -42.11 -8.16
C ASN A 25 8.25 -40.85 -8.02
N ASN A 26 9.52 -40.94 -8.42
CA ASN A 26 10.44 -39.79 -8.38
C ASN A 26 9.86 -38.57 -9.14
N ASN A 27 9.04 -38.81 -10.16
CA ASN A 27 8.32 -37.76 -10.89
C ASN A 27 7.31 -36.99 -10.02
N GLU A 28 6.62 -37.63 -9.08
CA GLU A 28 5.71 -36.95 -8.15
C GLU A 28 6.48 -36.06 -7.17
N ARG A 29 7.66 -36.51 -6.72
CA ARG A 29 8.54 -35.67 -5.88
C ARG A 29 9.07 -34.46 -6.62
N VAL A 30 9.47 -34.64 -7.88
CA VAL A 30 9.95 -33.54 -8.73
C VAL A 30 8.83 -32.53 -8.97
N PHE A 31 7.64 -32.97 -9.37
CA PHE A 31 6.50 -32.07 -9.58
C PHE A 31 6.08 -31.32 -8.31
N MET A 32 6.06 -32.00 -7.15
CA MET A 32 5.69 -31.38 -5.88
C MET A 32 6.75 -30.38 -5.40
N ASN A 33 8.04 -30.68 -5.59
CA ASN A 33 9.12 -29.74 -5.29
C ASN A 33 9.07 -28.51 -6.21
N ASP A 34 8.80 -28.70 -7.50
CA ASP A 34 8.67 -27.60 -8.45
C ASP A 34 7.44 -26.73 -8.13
N ALA A 35 6.29 -27.34 -7.83
CA ALA A 35 5.08 -26.62 -7.43
C ALA A 35 5.29 -25.81 -6.14
N VAL A 36 5.98 -26.38 -5.14
CA VAL A 36 6.34 -25.67 -3.90
C VAL A 36 7.35 -24.56 -4.16
N LEU A 37 8.33 -24.77 -5.03
CA LEU A 37 9.32 -23.77 -5.40
C LEU A 37 8.66 -22.59 -6.12
N PHE A 38 7.90 -22.83 -7.19
CA PHE A 38 7.21 -21.78 -7.93
C PHE A 38 6.14 -21.10 -7.06
N GLY A 39 5.40 -21.87 -6.27
CA GLY A 39 4.41 -21.34 -5.33
C GLY A 39 5.05 -20.41 -4.30
N SER A 40 6.14 -20.83 -3.66
CA SER A 40 6.84 -20.01 -2.65
C SER A 40 7.45 -18.73 -3.24
N ILE A 41 8.07 -18.80 -4.42
CA ILE A 41 8.59 -17.62 -5.12
C ILE A 41 7.44 -16.65 -5.45
N PHE A 42 6.34 -17.16 -6.00
CA PHE A 42 5.18 -16.33 -6.33
C PHE A 42 4.61 -15.64 -5.08
N THR A 43 4.43 -16.36 -3.97
CA THR A 43 3.95 -15.78 -2.72
C THR A 43 4.87 -14.68 -2.21
N VAL A 44 6.20 -14.88 -2.24
CA VAL A 44 7.17 -13.86 -1.82
C VAL A 44 7.10 -12.62 -2.71
N VAL A 45 6.99 -12.80 -4.03
CA VAL A 45 6.87 -11.67 -4.96
C VAL A 45 5.58 -10.89 -4.71
N VAL A 46 4.44 -11.57 -4.57
CA VAL A 46 3.16 -10.92 -4.29
C VAL A 46 3.21 -10.17 -2.95
N ALA A 47 3.75 -10.78 -1.90
CA ALA A 47 3.90 -10.14 -0.60
C ALA A 47 4.78 -8.88 -0.69
N ALA A 48 5.90 -8.95 -1.43
CA ALA A 48 6.77 -7.80 -1.65
C ALA A 48 6.07 -6.66 -2.41
N VAL A 49 5.29 -6.98 -3.44
CA VAL A 49 4.50 -5.99 -4.20
C VAL A 49 3.42 -5.35 -3.32
N CYS A 50 2.70 -6.14 -2.53
CA CYS A 50 1.70 -5.62 -1.58
C CYS A 50 2.34 -4.70 -0.53
N ALA A 51 3.47 -5.10 0.06
CA ALA A 51 4.20 -4.28 1.03
C ALA A 51 4.71 -2.98 0.40
N PHE A 52 5.23 -3.04 -0.83
CA PHE A 52 5.67 -1.87 -1.60
C PHE A 52 4.50 -0.91 -1.87
N ALA A 53 3.37 -1.43 -2.34
CA ALA A 53 2.17 -0.63 -2.57
C ALA A 53 1.69 0.04 -1.28
N TRP A 54 1.59 -0.72 -0.18
CA TRP A 54 1.20 -0.20 1.12
C TRP A 54 2.12 0.93 1.60
N PHE A 55 3.44 0.70 1.53
CA PHE A 55 4.43 1.71 1.90
C PHE A 55 4.27 2.99 1.09
N HIS A 56 4.10 2.87 -0.23
CA HIS A 56 4.00 4.03 -1.12
C HIS A 56 2.64 4.73 -1.13
N VAL A 57 1.59 4.12 -0.57
CA VAL A 57 0.28 4.76 -0.36
C VAL A 57 0.26 5.55 0.97
N TYR A 58 0.76 4.94 2.05
CA TYR A 58 0.57 5.50 3.39
C TYR A 58 1.78 6.27 3.93
N ARG A 59 2.98 5.72 3.78
CA ARG A 59 4.20 6.31 4.35
C ARG A 59 4.88 7.24 3.37
N GLY A 60 4.93 6.87 2.09
CA GLY A 60 5.56 7.67 1.04
C GLY A 60 6.98 8.13 1.40
N VAL A 61 7.46 9.16 0.72
CA VAL A 61 8.71 9.83 1.06
C VAL A 61 8.40 11.02 1.96
N HIS A 62 9.26 11.31 2.94
CA HIS A 62 9.12 12.52 3.74
C HIS A 62 9.27 13.76 2.85
N ASP A 63 8.40 14.75 3.02
CA ASP A 63 8.43 15.98 2.23
C ASP A 63 7.90 17.16 3.08
N SER A 64 7.74 18.34 2.48
CA SER A 64 7.12 19.51 3.11
C SER A 64 6.12 20.18 2.18
N LEU A 65 5.01 20.68 2.73
CA LEU A 65 4.07 21.50 1.95
C LEU A 65 4.68 22.85 1.52
N SER A 66 5.75 23.32 2.18
CA SER A 66 6.39 24.59 1.82
C SER A 66 7.01 24.55 0.43
N ASN A 67 7.41 23.34 -0.02
CA ASN A 67 7.99 23.08 -1.34
C ASN A 67 7.02 22.32 -2.24
N ALA A 68 5.71 22.40 -1.95
CA ALA A 68 4.68 21.69 -2.68
C ALA A 68 4.69 22.05 -4.17
N LYS A 69 4.49 21.05 -5.02
CA LYS A 69 4.32 21.23 -6.47
C LYS A 69 2.86 21.03 -6.86
N VAL A 70 2.36 21.91 -7.72
CA VAL A 70 1.02 21.76 -8.31
C VAL A 70 0.87 20.39 -8.97
N GLY A 71 -0.25 19.73 -8.71
CA GLY A 71 -0.57 18.38 -9.19
C GLY A 71 -0.06 17.24 -8.29
N SER A 72 0.86 17.51 -7.36
CA SER A 72 1.36 16.49 -6.42
C SER A 72 0.32 16.20 -5.33
N VAL A 73 0.30 14.95 -4.85
CA VAL A 73 -0.57 14.51 -3.75
C VAL A 73 0.28 14.35 -2.49
N TYR A 74 -0.21 14.91 -1.39
CA TYR A 74 0.42 14.83 -0.08
C TYR A 74 -0.53 14.22 0.94
N ASN A 75 0.05 13.49 1.89
CA ASN A 75 -0.62 13.00 3.09
C ASN A 75 0.03 13.67 4.30
N PHE A 76 -0.71 14.48 5.04
CA PHE A 76 -0.16 15.30 6.12
C PHE A 76 -1.15 15.49 7.25
N LYS A 77 -0.66 15.77 8.46
CA LYS A 77 -1.48 16.26 9.56
C LYS A 77 -1.56 17.77 9.50
N TYR A 78 -2.75 18.33 9.67
CA TYR A 78 -2.95 19.77 9.72
C TYR A 78 -3.37 20.18 11.13
N LEU A 79 -2.61 21.11 11.71
CA LEU A 79 -2.88 21.67 13.03
C LEU A 79 -3.83 22.85 12.88
N GLN A 80 -5.13 22.55 12.86
CA GLN A 80 -6.18 23.56 12.80
C GLN A 80 -6.41 24.16 14.19
N PRO A 81 -6.21 25.47 14.39
CA PRO A 81 -6.26 26.07 15.73
C PRO A 81 -7.66 26.13 16.35
N VAL A 82 -8.71 25.66 15.68
CA VAL A 82 -10.07 25.66 16.27
C VAL A 82 -10.41 24.32 16.91
N THR A 83 -9.74 23.25 16.46
CA THR A 83 -10.10 21.89 16.86
C THR A 83 -9.05 21.30 17.79
N ASP A 84 -7.85 21.87 17.87
CA ASP A 84 -6.64 21.44 18.61
C ASP A 84 -6.20 19.98 18.41
N VAL A 85 -7.03 19.18 17.73
CA VAL A 85 -6.78 17.82 17.29
C VAL A 85 -6.23 17.88 15.86
N PRO A 86 -4.99 17.41 15.62
CA PRO A 86 -4.44 17.33 14.28
C PRO A 86 -5.22 16.32 13.43
N GLU A 87 -5.90 16.81 12.40
CA GLU A 87 -6.58 15.97 11.40
C GLU A 87 -5.63 15.62 10.26
N ARG A 88 -5.66 14.36 9.79
CA ARG A 88 -4.85 13.90 8.67
C ARG A 88 -5.61 14.08 7.36
N PHE A 89 -4.98 14.72 6.39
CA PHE A 89 -5.52 15.00 5.08
C PHE A 89 -4.68 14.32 4.01
N MET A 90 -5.34 13.66 3.05
CA MET A 90 -4.78 13.36 1.74
C MET A 90 -5.34 14.34 0.73
N ALA A 91 -4.47 15.17 0.14
CA ALA A 91 -4.90 16.24 -0.75
C ALA A 91 -3.96 16.42 -1.94
N LYS A 92 -4.56 16.70 -3.11
CA LYS A 92 -3.88 17.06 -4.35
C LYS A 92 -3.72 18.57 -4.44
N VAL A 93 -2.49 19.05 -4.63
CA VAL A 93 -2.19 20.48 -4.72
C VAL A 93 -2.73 21.05 -6.03
N ILE A 94 -3.51 22.13 -5.94
CA ILE A 94 -4.07 22.87 -7.07
C ILE A 94 -3.27 24.16 -7.30
N SER A 95 -2.96 24.89 -6.23
CA SER A 95 -2.26 26.17 -6.29
C SER A 95 -1.36 26.34 -5.07
N VAL A 96 -0.25 27.04 -5.26
CA VAL A 96 0.69 27.39 -4.18
C VAL A 96 0.91 28.89 -4.26
N GLN A 97 0.74 29.57 -3.13
CA GLN A 97 0.93 31.00 -3.00
C GLN A 97 1.91 31.25 -1.85
N THR A 98 2.85 32.16 -2.06
CA THR A 98 3.78 32.61 -1.03
C THR A 98 3.56 34.09 -0.79
N PHE A 99 3.28 34.45 0.45
CA PHE A 99 3.04 35.82 0.87
C PHE A 99 4.32 36.47 1.37
N THR A 100 4.47 37.77 1.09
CA THR A 100 5.47 38.62 1.74
C THR A 100 4.99 39.03 3.13
N ASP A 101 5.92 39.37 4.02
CA ASP A 101 5.58 39.81 5.38
C ASP A 101 4.74 41.09 5.38
N ASP A 102 5.02 42.03 4.46
CA ASP A 102 4.22 43.24 4.28
C ASP A 102 2.77 42.91 3.89
N TYR A 103 2.61 41.98 2.95
CA TYR A 103 1.28 41.52 2.54
C TYR A 103 0.55 40.83 3.69
N LEU A 104 1.25 40.00 4.49
CA LEU A 104 0.68 39.39 5.68
C LEU A 104 0.27 40.45 6.71
N GLY A 105 1.07 41.50 6.93
CA GLY A 105 0.74 42.62 7.80
C GLY A 105 -0.51 43.36 7.35
N LEU A 106 -0.62 43.65 6.05
CA LEU A 106 -1.81 44.24 5.45
C LEU A 106 -3.04 43.32 5.61
N LEU A 107 -2.86 42.02 5.37
CA LEU A 107 -3.92 41.03 5.46
C LEU A 107 -4.41 40.85 6.89
N ASN A 108 -3.51 40.81 7.87
CA ASN A 108 -3.84 40.78 9.31
C ASN A 108 -4.64 42.04 9.71
N ARG A 109 -4.26 43.21 9.17
CA ARG A 109 -4.95 44.48 9.43
C ARG A 109 -6.32 44.59 8.75
N LYS A 110 -6.48 44.04 7.53
CA LYS A 110 -7.72 44.14 6.74
C LYS A 110 -8.71 43.01 7.02
N SER A 111 -8.22 41.78 7.14
CA SER A 111 -9.06 40.58 7.29
C SER A 111 -9.56 40.44 8.72
N ARG A 112 -10.86 40.16 8.87
CA ARG A 112 -11.49 39.81 10.15
C ARG A 112 -11.31 38.33 10.51
N TYR A 113 -10.91 37.49 9.54
CA TYR A 113 -10.78 36.06 9.76
C TYR A 113 -9.75 35.77 10.87
N ARG A 114 -10.20 35.17 11.98
CA ARG A 114 -9.38 34.74 13.12
C ARG A 114 -8.38 35.82 13.60
N ARG A 115 -8.78 37.09 13.57
CA ARG A 115 -7.91 38.20 14.02
C ARG A 115 -7.64 38.15 15.52
N ASN A 116 -8.61 37.67 16.29
CA ASN A 116 -8.58 37.68 17.76
C ASN A 116 -8.20 36.32 18.34
N ASP A 117 -7.59 35.47 17.53
CA ASP A 117 -7.25 34.10 17.90
C ASP A 117 -5.76 34.02 18.23
N PRO A 118 -5.40 33.75 19.50
CA PRO A 118 -4.01 33.79 19.94
C PRO A 118 -3.16 32.64 19.36
N GLU A 119 -3.79 31.54 18.93
CA GLU A 119 -3.11 30.36 18.38
C GLU A 119 -3.02 30.39 16.84
N PHE A 120 -3.86 31.21 16.19
CA PHE A 120 -3.84 31.38 14.76
C PHE A 120 -2.88 32.50 14.33
N GLN A 121 -1.69 32.10 13.90
CA GLN A 121 -0.79 32.96 13.12
C GLN A 121 -0.85 32.61 11.64
N ARG A 122 -1.05 33.63 10.79
CA ARG A 122 -0.96 33.47 9.34
C ARG A 122 0.50 33.23 8.95
N SER A 123 0.73 32.23 8.13
CA SER A 123 2.06 31.85 7.67
C SER A 123 2.26 32.25 6.20
N ARG A 124 3.51 32.23 5.72
CA ARG A 124 3.85 32.72 4.37
C ARG A 124 3.32 31.81 3.27
N ASN A 125 3.40 30.49 3.44
CA ASN A 125 3.07 29.56 2.37
C ASN A 125 1.63 29.05 2.50
N LEU A 126 0.78 29.45 1.57
CA LEU A 126 -0.60 28.99 1.47
C LEU A 126 -0.74 28.02 0.29
N VAL A 127 -1.14 26.79 0.61
CA VAL A 127 -1.37 25.73 -0.37
C VAL A 127 -2.86 25.52 -0.51
N THR A 128 -3.39 25.72 -1.72
CA THR A 128 -4.75 25.33 -2.08
C THR A 128 -4.72 23.93 -2.63
N ALA A 129 -5.45 23.01 -1.99
CA ALA A 129 -5.48 21.60 -2.36
C ALA A 129 -6.90 21.05 -2.37
N GLN A 130 -7.13 20.06 -3.22
CA GLN A 130 -8.35 19.27 -3.27
C GLN A 130 -8.19 18.05 -2.38
N THR A 131 -9.08 17.85 -1.42
CA THR A 131 -9.15 16.63 -0.61
C THR A 131 -9.85 15.51 -1.38
N PHE A 132 -9.72 14.26 -0.91
CA PHE A 132 -10.32 13.09 -1.58
C PHE A 132 -11.85 13.18 -1.71
N ASP A 133 -12.51 13.84 -0.76
CA ASP A 133 -13.94 14.17 -0.79
C ASP A 133 -14.33 15.20 -1.87
N GLY A 134 -13.37 15.64 -2.69
CA GLY A 134 -13.55 16.60 -3.78
C GLY A 134 -13.56 18.06 -3.34
N LYS A 135 -13.53 18.34 -2.03
CA LYS A 135 -13.55 19.72 -1.51
C LYS A 135 -12.21 20.42 -1.72
N ILE A 136 -12.27 21.71 -2.03
CA ILE A 136 -11.09 22.56 -2.15
C ILE A 136 -10.88 23.28 -0.82
N ARG A 137 -9.68 23.18 -0.26
CA ARG A 137 -9.31 23.77 1.02
C ARG A 137 -7.96 24.46 0.94
N ASN A 138 -7.76 25.46 1.79
CA ASN A 138 -6.49 26.16 1.94
C ASN A 138 -5.78 25.70 3.21
N PHE A 139 -4.51 25.36 3.07
CA PHE A 139 -3.65 24.90 4.15
C PHE A 139 -2.42 25.79 4.24
N TYR A 140 -2.12 26.29 5.43
CA TYR A 140 -0.83 26.92 5.69
C TYR A 140 0.22 25.83 5.84
N ALA A 141 1.28 25.87 5.02
CA ALA A 141 2.26 24.80 4.95
C ALA A 141 3.01 24.62 6.29
N GLU A 142 3.31 25.71 6.96
CA GLU A 142 4.03 25.76 8.24
C GLU A 142 3.20 25.18 9.40
N ARG A 143 1.90 24.98 9.19
CA ARG A 143 0.98 24.37 10.16
C ARG A 143 0.72 22.89 9.87
N THR A 144 1.55 22.27 9.03
CA THR A 144 1.47 20.84 8.75
C THR A 144 2.58 20.05 9.43
N SER A 145 2.27 18.81 9.81
CA SER A 145 3.24 17.86 10.37
C SER A 145 3.09 16.48 9.75
N ASP A 146 4.15 15.67 9.86
CA ASP A 146 4.24 14.34 9.24
C ASP A 146 3.75 14.31 7.78
N VAL A 147 4.32 15.23 7.00
CA VAL A 147 4.03 15.43 5.59
C VAL A 147 4.74 14.37 4.78
N ARG A 148 3.94 13.61 4.02
CA ARG A 148 4.40 12.52 3.16
C ARG A 148 3.95 12.75 1.74
N ARG A 149 4.83 12.45 0.78
CA ARG A 149 4.51 12.41 -0.65
C ARG A 149 4.43 10.95 -1.10
N PRO A 150 3.23 10.35 -1.12
CA PRO A 150 3.03 9.00 -1.66
C PRO A 150 3.25 8.99 -3.18
N LEU A 151 4.12 8.09 -3.68
CA LEU A 151 4.41 7.97 -5.11
C LEU A 151 3.17 7.54 -5.90
N LEU A 152 2.39 6.63 -5.32
CA LEU A 152 1.13 6.15 -5.90
C LEU A 152 -0.07 7.02 -5.51
N GLY A 153 0.15 8.11 -4.75
CA GLY A 153 -0.93 8.98 -4.27
C GLY A 153 -1.74 9.58 -5.40
N ALA A 154 -1.11 9.99 -6.49
CA ALA A 154 -1.80 10.51 -7.66
C ALA A 154 -2.73 9.48 -8.32
N VAL A 155 -2.32 8.19 -8.35
CA VAL A 155 -3.12 7.09 -8.92
C VAL A 155 -4.31 6.79 -8.01
N VAL A 156 -4.07 6.67 -6.70
CA VAL A 156 -5.12 6.44 -5.69
C VAL A 156 -6.15 7.57 -5.68
N PHE A 157 -5.69 8.82 -5.80
CA PHE A 157 -6.56 9.99 -5.86
C PHE A 157 -7.39 10.03 -7.16
N LYS A 158 -6.81 9.66 -8.30
CA LYS A 158 -7.49 9.68 -9.60
C LYS A 158 -8.52 8.56 -9.77
N THR A 159 -8.24 7.40 -9.19
CA THR A 159 -9.11 6.21 -9.27
C THR A 159 -10.26 6.23 -8.26
N GLY A 160 -10.32 7.22 -7.36
CA GLY A 160 -11.32 7.29 -6.29
C GLY A 160 -11.08 6.31 -5.14
N LEU A 161 -10.03 5.49 -5.21
CA LEU A 161 -9.63 4.58 -4.12
C LEU A 161 -9.31 5.33 -2.82
N ALA A 162 -8.95 6.61 -2.91
CA ALA A 162 -8.75 7.45 -1.74
C ALA A 162 -9.98 7.48 -0.81
N ASN A 163 -11.21 7.46 -1.35
CA ASN A 163 -12.45 7.47 -0.55
C ASN A 163 -12.72 6.15 0.19
N LEU A 164 -12.09 5.05 -0.22
CA LEU A 164 -12.23 3.75 0.43
C LEU A 164 -11.17 3.51 1.49
N LEU A 165 -10.04 4.23 1.40
CA LEU A 165 -8.86 4.03 2.23
C LEU A 165 -8.71 5.08 3.33
N PHE A 166 -9.44 6.20 3.26
CA PHE A 166 -9.37 7.36 4.14
C PHE A 166 -10.76 7.97 4.37
#